data_AF-A0A1E3W6F3-F1
#
_entry.id   AF-A0A1E3W6F3-F1
#
_cell.length_a   1.000
_cell.length_b   1.000
_cell.length_c   1.000
_cell.angle_alpha   90.00
_cell.angle_beta   90.00
_cell.angle_gamma   90.00
#
_symmetry.space_group_name_H-M   'P 1'
#
loop_
_entity.id
_entity.type
_entity.pdbx_description
1 polymer ?
#
loop_
_entity_poly.entity_id
_entity_poly.type
_entity_poly.pdbx_seq_one_letter_code
_entity_poly.pdbx_strand_id
1 'polypeptide(L)'
;MGDYKRNQALEAISVALGQGRAPSLALHTEIRRLLDADRSLRRSASSKDPASMRYAFFSGEAPGRGAEVYFSSYEVFALLKALDLMHHGWPQATAVKIMRQARPLLESKHEYILHLDPAELFDEKRIREITERSSATVSTTYPLYLVISSRKGRTLQNVRDETREVVVLENEELMPFMLREAGISFTVMELTRQAYDLQAALAKTTPSKRGRGNA
;
A
#
# COMPACT_ATOMS: atom_id res chain seq x y z
N MET A 1 -5.72 -16.82 8.26
CA MET A 1 -5.38 -15.39 8.08
C MET A 1 -6.39 -14.59 8.88
N GLY A 2 -5.96 -13.67 9.74
CA GLY A 2 -6.87 -12.97 10.67
C GLY A 2 -7.67 -11.88 9.95
N ASP A 3 -8.97 -11.84 10.21
CA ASP A 3 -9.87 -10.77 9.77
C ASP A 3 -9.90 -9.67 10.83
N TYR A 4 -9.47 -8.46 10.47
CA TYR A 4 -9.30 -7.32 11.37
C TYR A 4 -10.47 -6.35 11.27
N LYS A 5 -11.02 -5.92 12.40
CA LYS A 5 -12.00 -4.83 12.40
C LYS A 5 -11.34 -3.51 12.03
N ARG A 6 -12.14 -2.56 11.53
CA ARG A 6 -11.66 -1.22 11.15
C ARG A 6 -10.86 -0.49 12.24
N ASN A 7 -11.25 -0.62 13.51
CA ASN A 7 -10.51 -0.02 14.63
C ASN A 7 -9.13 -0.66 14.84
N GLN A 8 -9.02 -1.97 14.68
CA GLN A 8 -7.74 -2.68 14.71
C GLN A 8 -6.85 -2.27 13.54
N ALA A 9 -7.42 -2.18 12.32
CA ALA A 9 -6.70 -1.68 11.15
C ALA A 9 -6.16 -0.26 11.38
N LEU A 10 -6.97 0.65 11.95
CA LEU A 10 -6.57 2.02 12.25
C LEU A 10 -5.49 2.09 13.34
N GLU A 11 -5.62 1.30 14.41
CA GLU A 11 -4.60 1.20 15.47
C GLU A 11 -3.27 0.70 14.89
N ALA A 12 -3.29 -0.35 14.09
CA ALA A 12 -2.08 -0.90 13.49
C ALA A 12 -1.40 0.08 12.53
N ILE A 13 -2.17 0.76 11.68
CA ILE A 13 -1.65 1.81 10.78
C ILE A 13 -1.08 2.98 11.59
N SER A 14 -1.77 3.42 12.65
CA SER A 14 -1.29 4.48 13.54
C SER A 14 0.06 4.14 14.17
N VAL A 15 0.22 2.90 14.65
CA VAL A 15 1.50 2.40 15.18
C VAL A 15 2.57 2.34 14.10
N ALA A 16 2.25 1.82 12.91
CA ALA A 16 3.20 1.74 11.79
C ALA A 16 3.67 3.12 11.30
N LEU A 17 2.84 4.15 11.44
CA LEU A 17 3.17 5.55 11.15
C LEU A 17 3.89 6.26 12.32
N GLY A 18 4.15 5.59 13.44
CA GLY A 18 4.80 6.17 14.61
C GLY A 18 3.91 7.11 15.44
N GLN A 19 2.58 7.12 15.22
CA GLN A 19 1.62 7.95 15.95
C GLN A 19 1.16 7.32 17.29
N GLY A 20 1.61 6.08 17.57
CA GLY A 20 1.18 5.31 18.74
C GLY A 20 -0.15 4.57 18.52
N ARG A 21 -0.71 3.99 19.59
CA ARG A 21 -1.92 3.14 19.52
C ARG A 21 -3.22 3.91 19.33
N ALA A 22 -3.26 5.20 19.67
CA ALA A 22 -4.45 6.01 19.54
C ALA A 22 -4.44 6.73 18.18
N PRO A 23 -5.27 6.30 17.20
CA PRO A 23 -5.27 6.91 15.87
C PRO A 23 -5.76 8.35 15.93
N SER A 24 -5.09 9.24 15.21
CA SER A 24 -5.53 10.63 15.10
C SER A 24 -6.86 10.77 14.35
N LEU A 25 -7.61 11.85 14.62
CA LEU A 25 -8.84 12.15 13.89
C LEU A 25 -8.59 12.34 12.38
N ALA A 26 -7.41 12.87 12.02
CA ALA A 26 -6.96 13.00 10.64
C ALA A 26 -6.88 11.62 9.97
N LEU A 27 -6.16 10.67 10.59
CA LEU A 27 -6.02 9.30 10.07
C LEU A 27 -7.37 8.59 9.92
N HIS A 28 -8.27 8.74 10.90
CA HIS A 28 -9.65 8.24 10.80
C HIS A 28 -10.38 8.78 9.56
N THR A 29 -10.20 10.06 9.29
CA THR A 29 -10.85 10.77 8.18
C THR A 29 -10.27 10.35 6.84
N GLU A 30 -8.95 10.24 6.72
CA GLU A 30 -8.27 9.84 5.49
C GLU A 30 -8.61 8.40 5.09
N ILE A 31 -8.54 7.45 6.03
CA ILE A 31 -8.96 6.06 5.79
C ILE A 31 -10.43 5.99 5.41
N ARG A 32 -11.31 6.77 6.06
CA ARG A 32 -12.73 6.82 5.68
C ARG A 32 -12.89 7.25 4.23
N ARG A 33 -12.20 8.33 3.85
CA ARG A 33 -12.32 8.91 2.50
C ARG A 33 -11.75 7.98 1.43
N LEU A 34 -10.65 7.28 1.71
CA LEU A 34 -10.09 6.25 0.82
C LEU A 34 -11.11 5.13 0.56
N LEU A 35 -11.71 4.57 1.61
CA LEU A 35 -12.72 3.52 1.48
C LEU A 35 -13.97 4.01 0.73
N ASP A 36 -14.43 5.22 1.02
CA ASP A 36 -15.59 5.81 0.33
C ASP A 36 -15.28 6.12 -1.15
N ALA A 37 -14.06 6.58 -1.47
CA ALA A 37 -13.63 6.78 -2.84
C ALA A 37 -13.55 5.46 -3.61
N ASP A 38 -13.00 4.40 -3.01
CA ASP A 38 -12.95 3.08 -3.64
C ASP A 38 -14.35 2.53 -3.90
N ARG A 39 -15.31 2.72 -3.00
CA ARG A 39 -16.72 2.39 -3.30
C ARG A 39 -17.31 3.21 -4.44
N SER A 40 -16.98 4.51 -4.50
CA SER A 40 -17.58 5.43 -5.48
C SER A 40 -17.09 5.22 -6.91
N LEU A 41 -15.86 4.72 -7.07
CA LEU A 41 -15.30 4.35 -8.37
C LEU A 41 -15.99 3.06 -8.82
N ARG A 42 -17.07 3.19 -9.60
CA ARG A 42 -17.89 2.06 -10.08
C ARG A 42 -16.99 0.95 -10.63
N ARG A 43 -17.12 -0.26 -10.07
CA ARG A 43 -16.48 -1.46 -10.60
C ARG A 43 -17.24 -1.92 -11.84
N SER A 44 -16.51 -2.25 -12.89
CA SER A 44 -17.03 -2.93 -14.07
C SER A 44 -16.17 -4.16 -14.34
N ALA A 45 -16.70 -5.34 -14.01
CA ALA A 45 -16.01 -6.61 -14.20
C ALA A 45 -15.72 -6.91 -15.69
N SER A 46 -16.44 -6.28 -16.62
CA SER A 46 -16.24 -6.38 -18.07
C SER A 46 -15.31 -5.30 -18.64
N SER A 47 -14.83 -4.35 -17.84
CA SER A 47 -13.89 -3.33 -18.30
C SER A 47 -12.54 -3.96 -18.65
N LYS A 48 -11.87 -3.45 -19.69
CA LYS A 48 -10.47 -3.81 -19.99
C LYS A 48 -9.46 -3.09 -19.10
N ASP A 49 -9.89 -2.05 -18.37
CA ASP A 49 -9.04 -1.30 -17.44
C ASP A 49 -8.91 -2.06 -16.10
N PRO A 50 -7.70 -2.50 -15.70
CA PRO A 50 -7.48 -3.18 -14.43
C PRO A 50 -7.97 -2.37 -13.22
N ALA A 51 -7.89 -1.04 -13.27
CA ALA A 51 -8.36 -0.15 -12.20
C ALA A 51 -9.90 -0.08 -12.10
N SER A 52 -10.61 -0.62 -13.09
CA SER A 52 -12.07 -0.70 -13.09
C SER A 52 -12.61 -2.09 -12.75
N MET A 53 -11.78 -3.14 -12.79
CA MET A 53 -12.22 -4.53 -12.59
C MET A 53 -12.40 -4.93 -11.12
N ARG A 54 -11.67 -4.30 -10.19
CA ARG A 54 -11.59 -4.71 -8.78
C ARG A 54 -11.54 -3.53 -7.81
N TYR A 55 -11.84 -3.79 -6.54
CA TYR A 55 -11.59 -2.83 -5.46
C TYR A 55 -10.13 -2.88 -5.01
N ALA A 56 -9.62 -1.75 -4.53
CA ALA A 56 -8.28 -1.69 -3.96
C ALA A 56 -8.26 -2.31 -2.56
N PHE A 57 -9.29 -2.05 -1.76
CA PHE A 57 -9.29 -2.35 -0.31
C PHE A 57 -10.33 -3.39 0.12
N PHE A 58 -10.97 -4.07 -0.83
CA PHE A 58 -11.99 -5.08 -0.59
C PHE A 58 -11.79 -6.30 -1.50
N SER A 59 -11.64 -7.50 -0.94
CA SER A 59 -11.49 -8.77 -1.66
C SER A 59 -12.81 -9.24 -2.28
N GLY A 60 -13.92 -8.87 -1.66
CA GLY A 60 -15.28 -9.14 -2.14
C GLY A 60 -16.01 -7.90 -2.63
N GLU A 61 -17.35 -7.95 -2.61
CA GLU A 61 -18.15 -6.73 -2.79
C GLU A 61 -17.90 -5.76 -1.64
N ALA A 62 -17.66 -4.49 -1.98
CA ALA A 62 -17.48 -3.47 -0.98
C ALA A 62 -18.78 -3.32 -0.17
N PRO A 63 -18.76 -3.57 1.15
CA PRO A 63 -19.97 -3.52 1.96
C PRO A 63 -20.54 -2.09 1.99
N GLY A 64 -21.88 -2.00 2.06
CA GLY A 64 -22.62 -0.74 2.14
C GLY A 64 -22.24 0.10 3.38
N ARG A 65 -22.67 1.37 3.39
CA ARG A 65 -22.44 2.26 4.53
C ARG A 65 -23.16 1.70 5.77
N GLY A 66 -22.42 1.53 6.87
CA GLY A 66 -22.98 1.09 8.17
C GLY A 66 -22.83 -0.40 8.48
N ALA A 67 -22.41 -1.21 7.51
CA ALA A 67 -22.04 -2.60 7.77
C ALA A 67 -20.69 -2.69 8.52
N GLU A 68 -20.57 -3.70 9.37
CA GLU A 68 -19.27 -4.05 9.95
C GLU A 68 -18.37 -4.60 8.84
N VAL A 69 -17.16 -4.05 8.75
CA VAL A 69 -16.18 -4.40 7.71
C VAL A 69 -14.99 -5.03 8.39
N TYR A 70 -14.63 -6.21 7.88
CA TYR A 70 -13.41 -6.92 8.22
C TYR A 70 -12.41 -6.75 7.10
N PHE A 71 -11.15 -6.58 7.48
CA PHE A 71 -10.02 -6.41 6.58
C PHE A 71 -9.05 -7.56 6.74
N SER A 72 -8.55 -8.11 5.64
CA SER A 72 -7.37 -8.96 5.67
C SER A 72 -6.11 -8.15 6.00
N SER A 73 -5.02 -8.81 6.40
CA SER A 73 -3.73 -8.12 6.60
C SER A 73 -3.27 -7.37 5.34
N TYR A 74 -3.48 -7.97 4.17
CA TYR A 74 -3.20 -7.33 2.88
C TYR A 74 -4.02 -6.05 2.67
N GLU A 75 -5.33 -6.06 2.97
CA GLU A 75 -6.16 -4.88 2.75
C GLU A 75 -5.76 -3.72 3.68
N VAL A 76 -5.33 -4.02 4.91
CA VAL A 76 -4.75 -3.01 5.81
C VAL A 76 -3.42 -2.49 5.25
N PHE A 77 -2.57 -3.36 4.71
CA PHE A 77 -1.33 -2.97 4.03
C PHE A 77 -1.59 -2.08 2.82
N ALA A 78 -2.57 -2.42 1.98
CA ALA A 78 -2.98 -1.62 0.84
C ALA A 78 -3.50 -0.24 1.27
N LEU A 79 -4.24 -0.14 2.39
CA LEU A 79 -4.66 1.14 2.97
C LEU A 79 -3.47 1.98 3.41
N LEU A 80 -2.46 1.38 4.06
CA LEU A 80 -1.22 2.08 4.42
C LEU A 80 -0.51 2.62 3.18
N LYS A 81 -0.38 1.82 2.11
CA LYS A 81 0.26 2.28 0.85
C LYS A 81 -0.52 3.41 0.19
N ALA A 82 -1.85 3.38 0.23
CA ALA A 82 -2.69 4.45 -0.29
C ALA A 82 -2.53 5.76 0.49
N LEU A 83 -2.33 5.69 1.82
CA LEU A 83 -2.01 6.85 2.64
C LEU A 83 -0.65 7.42 2.27
N ASP A 84 0.38 6.59 2.10
CA ASP A 84 1.70 7.04 1.67
C ASP A 84 1.62 7.79 0.33
N LEU A 85 0.83 7.29 -0.62
CA LEU A 85 0.56 8.01 -1.88
C LEU A 85 -0.08 9.39 -1.62
N MET A 86 -1.10 9.46 -0.77
CA MET A 86 -1.74 10.73 -0.44
C MET A 86 -0.77 11.71 0.25
N HIS A 87 0.10 11.22 1.13
CA HIS A 87 1.14 12.02 1.78
C HIS A 87 2.22 12.49 0.79
N HIS A 88 2.49 11.73 -0.27
CA HIS A 88 3.31 12.17 -1.41
C HIS A 88 2.58 13.11 -2.39
N GLY A 89 1.38 13.58 -2.03
CA GLY A 89 0.62 14.57 -2.81
C GLY A 89 -0.24 13.98 -3.92
N TRP A 90 -0.37 12.65 -4.02
CA TRP A 90 -1.28 12.05 -4.98
C TRP A 90 -2.74 12.36 -4.63
N PRO A 91 -3.57 12.81 -5.59
CA PRO A 91 -5.00 12.99 -5.33
C PRO A 91 -5.65 11.67 -4.90
N GLN A 92 -6.55 11.71 -3.94
CA GLN A 92 -7.18 10.53 -3.35
C GLN A 92 -7.76 9.55 -4.39
N ALA A 93 -8.53 10.05 -5.38
CA ALA A 93 -9.08 9.20 -6.43
C ALA A 93 -7.99 8.54 -7.30
N THR A 94 -6.86 9.23 -7.50
CA THR A 94 -5.70 8.70 -8.22
C THR A 94 -4.98 7.64 -7.40
N ALA A 95 -4.78 7.87 -6.09
CA ALA A 95 -4.22 6.87 -5.18
C ALA A 95 -5.03 5.57 -5.21
N VAL A 96 -6.37 5.66 -5.13
CA VAL A 96 -7.23 4.47 -5.25
C VAL A 96 -7.07 3.75 -6.60
N LYS A 97 -7.05 4.48 -7.72
CA LYS A 97 -6.85 3.87 -9.05
C LYS A 97 -5.50 3.15 -9.15
N ILE A 98 -4.44 3.77 -8.64
CA ILE A 98 -3.10 3.16 -8.57
C ILE A 98 -3.18 1.86 -7.76
N MET A 99 -3.79 1.90 -6.57
CA MET A 99 -3.89 0.71 -5.71
C MET A 99 -4.73 -0.42 -6.34
N ARG A 100 -5.78 -0.09 -7.11
CA ARG A 100 -6.55 -1.10 -7.86
C ARG A 100 -5.71 -1.78 -8.94
N GLN A 101 -4.89 -1.00 -9.66
CA GLN A 101 -3.96 -1.52 -10.67
C GLN A 101 -2.85 -2.35 -10.00
N ALA A 102 -2.32 -1.89 -8.87
CA ALA A 102 -1.24 -2.55 -8.13
C ALA A 102 -1.69 -3.86 -7.46
N ARG A 103 -2.98 -4.01 -7.17
CA ARG A 103 -3.50 -5.08 -6.31
C ARG A 103 -3.01 -6.49 -6.66
N PRO A 104 -3.11 -6.96 -7.92
CA PRO A 104 -2.66 -8.32 -8.26
C PRO A 104 -1.18 -8.57 -7.93
N LEU A 105 -0.34 -7.54 -8.09
CA LEU A 105 1.09 -7.62 -7.79
C LEU A 105 1.34 -7.54 -6.29
N LEU A 106 0.71 -6.58 -5.61
CA LEU A 106 0.93 -6.34 -4.19
C LEU A 106 0.38 -7.45 -3.30
N GLU A 107 -0.76 -8.06 -3.65
CA GLU A 107 -1.38 -9.11 -2.84
C GLU A 107 -0.48 -10.34 -2.80
N SER A 108 0.02 -10.78 -3.96
CA SER A 108 0.97 -11.88 -4.07
C SER A 108 2.32 -11.56 -3.40
N LYS A 109 2.88 -10.36 -3.61
CA LYS A 109 4.16 -9.97 -3.01
C LYS A 109 4.05 -9.76 -1.49
N HIS A 110 2.94 -9.24 -0.98
CA HIS A 110 2.69 -9.12 0.45
C HIS A 110 2.64 -10.50 1.12
N GLU A 111 1.91 -11.45 0.52
CA GLU A 111 1.91 -12.83 1.00
C GLU A 111 3.32 -13.43 1.00
N TYR A 112 4.07 -13.27 -0.10
CA TYR A 112 5.45 -13.74 -0.20
C TYR A 112 6.35 -13.13 0.87
N ILE A 113 6.32 -11.80 1.06
CA ILE A 113 7.10 -11.09 2.06
C ILE A 113 6.88 -11.69 3.44
N LEU A 114 5.63 -11.94 3.84
CA LEU A 114 5.32 -12.44 5.18
C LEU A 114 5.72 -13.90 5.42
N HIS A 115 6.08 -14.65 4.37
CA HIS A 115 6.61 -16.02 4.48
C HIS A 115 8.14 -16.07 4.62
N LEU A 116 8.84 -14.96 4.43
CA LEU A 116 10.28 -14.89 4.59
C LEU A 116 10.66 -14.98 6.08
N ASP A 117 11.88 -15.43 6.37
CA ASP A 117 12.38 -15.50 7.73
C ASP A 117 12.75 -14.09 8.23
N PRO A 118 12.09 -13.56 9.29
CA PRO A 118 12.46 -12.26 9.87
C PRO A 118 13.92 -12.20 10.32
N ALA A 119 14.51 -13.31 10.80
CA ALA A 119 15.88 -13.33 11.27
C ALA A 119 16.88 -13.08 10.12
N GLU A 120 16.57 -13.58 8.92
CA GLU A 120 17.39 -13.33 7.73
C GLU A 120 17.11 -11.96 7.10
N LEU A 121 15.84 -11.52 7.11
CA LEU A 121 15.44 -10.23 6.53
C LEU A 121 16.01 -9.03 7.25
N PHE A 122 16.13 -9.13 8.58
CA PHE A 122 16.56 -8.04 9.44
C PHE A 122 17.97 -8.26 10.02
N ASP A 123 18.80 -9.09 9.38
CA ASP A 123 20.22 -9.23 9.72
C ASP A 123 20.97 -7.92 9.42
N GLU A 124 21.27 -7.17 10.47
CA GLU A 124 21.94 -5.86 10.40
C GLU A 124 23.32 -5.90 9.73
N LYS A 125 24.02 -7.03 9.81
CA LYS A 125 25.33 -7.17 9.17
C LYS A 125 25.14 -7.29 7.66
N ARG A 126 24.24 -8.17 7.21
CA ARG A 126 23.92 -8.33 5.79
C ARG A 126 23.32 -7.06 5.18
N ILE A 127 22.43 -6.37 5.91
CA ILE A 127 21.85 -5.09 5.46
C ILE A 127 22.94 -4.05 5.22
N ARG A 128 23.92 -3.94 6.12
CA ARG A 128 25.08 -3.04 5.94
C ARG A 128 25.91 -3.43 4.73
N GLU A 129 26.23 -4.71 4.57
CA GLU A 129 26.99 -5.19 3.40
C GLU A 129 26.28 -4.87 2.07
N ILE A 130 24.94 -4.99 2.01
CA ILE A 130 24.16 -4.62 0.82
C ILE A 130 24.14 -3.10 0.62
N THR A 131 23.95 -2.32 1.69
CA THR A 131 23.93 -0.85 1.64
C THR A 131 25.27 -0.28 1.20
N GLU A 132 26.39 -0.87 1.64
CA GLU A 132 27.74 -0.43 1.24
C GLU A 132 28.05 -0.75 -0.23
N ARG A 133 27.48 -1.83 -0.77
CA ARG A 133 27.66 -2.26 -2.17
C ARG A 133 26.70 -1.58 -3.15
N SER A 134 25.57 -1.09 -2.65
CA SER A 134 24.57 -0.40 -3.47
C SER A 134 24.64 1.11 -3.23
N SER A 135 24.21 1.90 -4.20
CA SER A 135 24.12 3.36 -4.02
C SER A 135 22.86 3.79 -3.24
N ALA A 136 22.13 2.84 -2.64
CA ALA A 136 20.86 3.06 -1.98
C ALA A 136 20.88 2.49 -0.55
N THR A 137 20.39 3.27 0.42
CA THR A 137 20.17 2.75 1.76
C THR A 137 19.00 1.79 1.76
N VAL A 138 19.23 0.55 2.20
CA VAL A 138 18.20 -0.48 2.33
C VAL A 138 17.92 -0.77 3.80
N SER A 139 16.68 -1.16 4.12
CA SER A 139 16.22 -1.45 5.48
C SER A 139 16.03 -2.95 5.75
N THR A 140 16.22 -3.79 4.74
CA THR A 140 16.09 -5.25 4.77
C THR A 140 17.11 -5.89 3.82
N THR A 141 17.38 -7.18 4.00
CA THR A 141 18.25 -7.95 3.08
C THR A 141 17.57 -8.27 1.74
N TYR A 142 16.25 -8.09 1.65
CA TYR A 142 15.46 -8.30 0.44
C TYR A 142 14.40 -7.20 0.29
N PRO A 143 14.80 -5.99 -0.13
CA PRO A 143 13.86 -4.88 -0.25
C PRO A 143 13.10 -4.98 -1.57
N LEU A 144 11.78 -4.91 -1.46
CA LEU A 144 10.85 -4.79 -2.59
C LEU A 144 10.29 -3.38 -2.65
N TYR A 145 10.10 -2.87 -3.86
CA TYR A 145 9.65 -1.50 -4.09
C TYR A 145 8.40 -1.47 -4.97
N LEU A 146 7.35 -0.77 -4.54
CA LEU A 146 6.29 -0.33 -5.43
C LEU A 146 6.75 0.94 -6.14
N VAL A 147 6.86 0.86 -7.46
CA VAL A 147 7.24 1.98 -8.31
C VAL A 147 6.06 2.40 -9.18
N ILE A 148 5.76 3.69 -9.13
CA ILE A 148 4.75 4.32 -9.97
C ILE A 148 5.47 5.33 -10.84
N SER A 149 5.51 5.08 -12.15
CA SER A 149 6.03 6.03 -13.13
C SER A 149 4.87 6.79 -13.77
N SER A 150 5.03 8.11 -13.94
CA SER A 150 4.04 8.94 -14.60
C SER A 150 4.66 9.76 -15.71
N ARG A 151 4.20 9.52 -16.94
CA ARG A 151 4.59 10.26 -18.14
C ARG A 151 3.76 11.53 -18.35
N LYS A 152 2.87 11.84 -17.39
CA LYS A 152 1.96 12.99 -17.46
C LYS A 152 2.76 14.29 -17.60
N GLY A 153 2.54 14.99 -18.71
CA GLY A 153 3.21 16.26 -19.02
C GLY A 153 4.32 16.16 -20.07
N ARG A 154 4.67 14.95 -20.55
CA ARG A 154 5.60 14.78 -21.66
C ARG A 154 4.84 14.77 -23.00
N THR A 155 5.20 15.68 -23.90
CA THR A 155 4.69 15.66 -25.28
C THR A 155 5.54 14.70 -26.09
N LEU A 156 5.11 13.44 -26.22
CA LEU A 156 5.67 12.53 -27.21
C LEU A 156 4.76 12.55 -28.44
N GLN A 157 5.31 12.98 -29.58
CA GLN A 157 4.71 12.88 -30.93
C GLN A 157 3.17 12.93 -30.98
N ASN A 158 2.57 14.05 -30.57
CA ASN A 158 1.14 14.35 -30.71
C ASN A 158 0.15 13.46 -29.93
N VAL A 159 0.61 12.67 -28.96
CA VAL A 159 -0.29 11.98 -28.01
C VAL A 159 0.09 12.37 -26.59
N ARG A 160 -0.88 12.87 -25.81
CA ARG A 160 -0.70 13.00 -24.36
C ARG A 160 -0.68 11.60 -23.78
N ASP A 161 0.52 11.08 -23.52
CA ASP A 161 0.68 9.82 -22.80
C ASP A 161 0.41 10.06 -21.30
N GLU A 162 -0.87 9.94 -20.91
CA GLU A 162 -1.28 10.01 -19.50
C GLU A 162 -1.16 8.66 -18.79
N THR A 163 -0.51 7.67 -19.42
CA THR A 163 -0.37 6.34 -18.84
C THR A 163 0.53 6.37 -17.61
N ARG A 164 0.15 5.53 -16.65
CA ARG A 164 0.92 5.28 -15.43
C ARG A 164 1.28 3.82 -15.45
N GLU A 165 2.55 3.55 -15.30
CA GLU A 165 3.03 2.20 -15.08
C GLU A 165 3.20 1.99 -13.58
N VAL A 166 2.68 0.87 -13.10
CA VAL A 166 2.69 0.47 -11.70
C VAL A 166 3.32 -0.91 -11.65
N VAL A 167 4.49 -1.00 -11.05
CA VAL A 167 5.31 -2.22 -11.00
C VAL A 167 5.83 -2.44 -9.58
N VAL A 168 6.12 -3.71 -9.26
CA VAL A 168 6.86 -4.07 -8.06
C VAL A 168 8.21 -4.60 -8.50
N LEU A 169 9.28 -3.98 -8.00
CA LEU A 169 10.66 -4.25 -8.39
C LEU A 169 11.50 -4.71 -7.20
N GLU A 170 12.46 -5.57 -7.48
CA GLU A 170 13.55 -5.91 -6.56
C GLU A 170 14.64 -4.82 -6.57
N ASN A 171 15.53 -4.86 -5.58
CA ASN A 171 16.57 -3.85 -5.42
C ASN A 171 17.44 -3.66 -6.68
N GLU A 172 17.85 -4.77 -7.29
CA GLU A 172 18.71 -4.79 -8.47
C GLU A 172 18.01 -4.29 -9.74
N GLU A 173 16.68 -4.34 -9.78
CA GLU A 173 15.87 -3.90 -10.91
C GLU A 173 15.54 -2.40 -10.85
N LEU A 174 15.54 -1.81 -9.65
CA LEU A 174 15.10 -0.44 -9.41
C LEU A 174 15.91 0.60 -10.21
N MET A 175 17.24 0.57 -10.09
CA MET A 175 18.09 1.55 -10.78
C MET A 175 18.08 1.38 -12.31
N PRO A 176 18.21 0.16 -12.87
CA PRO A 176 18.02 -0.07 -14.30
C PRO A 176 16.66 0.43 -14.82
N PHE A 177 15.58 0.19 -14.07
CA PHE A 177 14.24 0.67 -14.42
C PHE A 177 14.18 2.20 -14.47
N MET A 178 14.69 2.87 -13.42
CA MET A 178 14.69 4.34 -13.34
C MET A 178 15.55 4.99 -14.44
N LEU A 179 16.69 4.38 -14.78
CA LEU A 179 17.56 4.86 -15.85
C LEU A 179 16.93 4.70 -17.24
N ARG A 180 16.26 3.56 -17.50
CA ARG A 180 15.52 3.34 -18.76
C ARG A 180 14.46 4.40 -18.98
N GLU A 181 13.76 4.76 -17.91
CA GLU A 181 12.65 5.70 -17.93
C GLU A 181 13.11 7.15 -17.66
N ALA A 182 14.35 7.52 -18.00
CA ALA A 182 14.92 8.83 -17.72
C ALA A 182 14.04 10.01 -18.23
N GLY A 183 13.87 11.00 -17.35
CA GLY A 183 13.00 12.16 -17.57
C GLY A 183 11.51 11.89 -17.32
N ILE A 184 11.17 10.80 -16.63
CA ILE A 184 9.84 10.48 -16.11
C ILE A 184 9.83 10.70 -14.60
N SER A 185 8.69 11.12 -14.04
CA SER A 185 8.53 11.26 -12.59
C SER A 185 8.19 9.91 -11.97
N PHE A 186 8.85 9.58 -10.86
CA PHE A 186 8.60 8.34 -10.11
C PHE A 186 8.14 8.63 -8.68
N THR A 187 7.28 7.77 -8.17
CA THR A 187 7.09 7.56 -6.74
C THR A 187 7.56 6.13 -6.42
N VAL A 188 8.45 6.00 -5.44
CA VAL A 188 9.04 4.72 -5.02
C VAL A 188 8.72 4.54 -3.54
N MET A 189 8.13 3.40 -3.17
CA MET A 189 7.80 3.07 -1.79
C MET A 189 8.32 1.67 -1.48
N GLU A 190 9.04 1.54 -0.36
CA GLU A 190 9.50 0.24 0.14
C GLU A 190 8.31 -0.59 0.64
N LEU A 191 8.36 -1.92 0.47
CA LEU A 191 7.25 -2.82 0.81
C LEU A 191 7.59 -3.77 1.94
N THR A 192 8.81 -4.32 1.97
CA THR A 192 9.21 -5.42 2.85
C THR A 192 9.15 -5.01 4.32
N ARG A 193 9.88 -3.95 4.71
CA ARG A 193 9.91 -3.47 6.09
C ARG A 193 8.52 -3.02 6.54
N GLN A 194 7.83 -2.26 5.71
CA GLN A 194 6.51 -1.75 6.05
C GLN A 194 5.45 -2.86 6.21
N ALA A 195 5.54 -3.95 5.45
CA ALA A 195 4.64 -5.10 5.62
C ALA A 195 4.87 -5.79 6.98
N TYR A 196 6.12 -5.99 7.39
CA TYR A 196 6.45 -6.59 8.68
C TYR A 196 6.08 -5.70 9.87
N ASP A 197 6.42 -4.41 9.81
CA ASP A 197 6.10 -3.47 10.88
C ASP A 197 4.58 -3.39 11.09
N LEU A 198 3.81 -3.36 10.00
CA LEU A 198 2.35 -3.39 10.06
C LEU A 198 1.81 -4.73 10.56
N GLN A 199 2.35 -5.86 10.11
CA GLN A 199 1.91 -7.19 10.57
C GLN A 199 2.20 -7.39 12.07
N ALA A 200 3.35 -6.90 12.55
CA ALA A 200 3.69 -6.90 13.96
C ALA A 200 2.77 -5.99 14.79
N ALA A 201 2.34 -4.85 14.23
CA ALA A 201 1.35 -3.99 14.85
C ALA A 201 -0.04 -4.65 14.91
N LEU A 202 -0.49 -5.24 13.80
CA LEU A 202 -1.76 -5.96 13.69
C LEU A 202 -1.87 -7.10 14.72
N ALA A 203 -0.80 -7.87 14.89
CA ALA A 203 -0.73 -8.96 15.86
C ALA A 203 -0.91 -8.51 17.32
N LYS A 204 -0.67 -7.23 17.62
CA LYS A 204 -0.79 -6.65 18.96
C LYS A 204 -2.12 -5.92 19.20
N THR A 205 -2.94 -5.74 18.16
CA THR A 205 -4.24 -5.09 18.28
C THR A 205 -5.24 -5.96 19.04
N THR A 206 -6.16 -5.33 19.77
CA THR A 206 -7.25 -6.04 20.45
C THR A 206 -8.60 -5.62 19.87
N PRO A 207 -9.55 -6.55 19.63
CA PRO A 207 -10.87 -6.18 19.17
C PRO A 207 -11.61 -5.37 20.24
N SER A 208 -11.75 -4.06 20.06
CA SER A 208 -12.61 -3.25 20.93
C SER A 208 -14.07 -3.32 20.45
N LYS A 209 -15.01 -3.55 21.37
CA LYS A 209 -16.45 -3.47 21.10
C LYS A 209 -16.83 -1.99 20.92
N ARG A 210 -17.46 -1.67 19.80
CA ARG A 210 -18.13 -0.38 19.62
C ARG A 210 -19.22 -0.25 20.70
N GLY A 211 -19.20 0.83 21.47
CA GLY A 211 -20.05 1.00 22.65
C GLY A 211 -21.53 0.70 22.41
N ARG A 212 -22.05 -0.27 23.16
CA ARG A 212 -23.43 -0.29 23.67
C ARG A 212 -23.30 -0.25 25.19
N GLY A 213 -23.54 0.92 25.75
CA GLY A 213 -23.39 1.17 27.17
C GLY A 213 -23.84 2.57 27.51
N ASN A 214 -25.09 2.90 27.17
CA ASN A 214 -25.89 3.76 28.03
C ASN A 214 -27.07 2.91 28.47
N ALA A 215 -27.13 2.71 29.80
CA ALA A 215 -28.36 2.44 30.52
C ALA A 215 -29.35 3.60 30.33
#